data_AF-A0A2I0N4Q2-F1
#
_entry.id   AF-A0A2I0N4Q2-F1
#
_cell.length_a   1.000
_cell.length_b   1.000
_cell.length_c   1.000
_cell.angle_alpha   90.00
_cell.angle_beta   90.00
_cell.angle_gamma   90.00
#
_symmetry.space_group_name_H-M   'P 1'
#
loop_
_entity.id
_entity.type
_entity.pdbx_description
1 polymer ?
#
loop_
_entity_poly.entity_id
_entity_poly.type
_entity_poly.pdbx_seq_one_letter_code
_entity_poly.pdbx_strand_id
1 'polypeptide(L)' 'EIEGFLERVVTPFGTSGKADVPRRYIGKRAYVIVTKMRVKQK' A
#
# COMPACT_ATOMS: atom_id res chain seq x y z
N GLU A 1 -11.43 -10.36 1.39
CA GLU A 1 -12.34 -9.20 1.25
C GLU A 1 -11.52 -7.92 1.35
N ILE A 2 -11.85 -6.92 0.53
CA ILE A 2 -11.15 -5.63 0.50
C ILE A 2 -11.78 -4.73 1.57
N GLU A 3 -10.96 -4.10 2.39
CA GLU A 3 -11.40 -3.17 3.44
C GLU A 3 -11.39 -1.71 2.95
N GLY A 4 -10.46 -1.36 2.07
CA GLY A 4 -10.41 -0.05 1.46
C GLY A 4 -9.25 0.10 0.47
N PHE A 5 -9.18 1.26 -0.18
CA PHE A 5 -8.07 1.63 -1.04
C PHE A 5 -7.64 3.08 -0.81
N LEU A 6 -6.36 3.36 -1.00
CA LEU A 6 -5.78 4.70 -0.92
C LEU A 6 -5.01 4.99 -2.20
N GLU A 7 -5.31 6.11 -2.83
CA GLU A 7 -4.55 6.62 -3.97
C GLU A 7 -3.47 7.60 -3.50
N ARG A 8 -2.23 7.41 -3.94
CA ARG A 8 -1.14 8.34 -3.64
C ARG A 8 -0.04 8.30 -4.71
N VAL A 9 0.86 9.28 -4.66
CA VAL A 9 2.11 9.26 -5.43
C VAL A 9 3.19 8.58 -4.60
N VAL A 10 3.98 7.71 -5.23
CA VAL A 10 5.11 7.04 -4.56
C VAL A 10 6.24 8.02 -4.34
N THR A 11 6.54 8.34 -3.09
CA THR A 11 7.68 9.19 -2.69
C THR A 11 8.75 8.35 -1.99
N PRO A 12 10.04 8.70 -2.12
CA PRO A 12 11.14 7.96 -1.48
C PRO A 12 11.14 8.09 0.05
N PHE A 13 10.63 9.21 0.58
CA PHE A 13 10.45 9.47 2.00
C PHE A 13 9.02 9.93 2.25
N GLY A 14 8.38 9.41 3.30
CA GLY A 14 7.02 9.75 3.67
C GLY A 14 6.74 9.41 5.13
N THR A 15 5.76 10.08 5.71
CA THR A 15 5.29 9.89 7.10
C THR A 15 4.26 8.77 7.25
N SER A 16 3.85 8.15 6.15
CA SER A 16 2.88 7.05 6.13
C SER A 16 3.57 5.69 6.33
N GLY A 17 2.85 4.70 6.88
CA GLY A 17 3.38 3.35 7.15
C GLY A 17 4.16 2.79 5.96
N LYS A 18 5.37 2.27 6.22
CA LYS A 18 6.32 1.83 5.20
C LYS A 18 5.73 0.68 4.39
N ALA A 19 5.22 0.97 3.20
CA ALA A 19 4.89 -0.02 2.20
C ALA A 19 6.13 -0.25 1.33
N ASP A 20 6.54 -1.51 1.16
CA ASP A 20 7.67 -1.84 0.30
C ASP A 20 7.23 -1.69 -1.17
N VAL A 21 7.66 -0.61 -1.80
CA VAL A 21 7.34 -0.30 -3.20
C VAL A 21 8.65 -0.29 -3.99
N PRO A 22 8.76 -1.06 -5.08
CA PRO A 22 9.98 -1.08 -5.89
C PRO A 22 10.35 0.33 -6.38
N ARG A 23 11.64 0.69 -6.30
CA ARG A 23 12.16 2.02 -6.66
C ARG A 23 11.76 2.49 -8.06
N ARG A 24 11.54 1.58 -9.01
CA ARG A 24 11.07 1.88 -10.39
C ARG A 24 9.69 2.55 -10.48
N TYR A 25 8.96 2.62 -9.36
CA TYR A 25 7.65 3.25 -9.28
C TYR A 25 7.66 4.62 -8.56
N ILE A 26 8.82 5.10 -8.09
CA ILE A 26 8.94 6.45 -7.52
C ILE A 26 8.45 7.50 -8.54
N GLY A 27 7.65 8.46 -8.07
CA GLY A 27 7.02 9.50 -8.91
C GLY A 27 5.77 9.06 -9.67
N LYS A 28 5.35 7.79 -9.55
CA LYS A 28 4.13 7.29 -10.19
C LYS A 28 2.96 7.28 -9.22
N ARG A 29 1.73 7.37 -9.76
CA ARG A 29 0.48 7.11 -9.00
C ARG A 29 0.39 5.62 -8.69
N ALA A 30 0.06 5.30 -7.44
CA ALA A 30 -0.14 3.94 -6.96
C ALA A 30 -1.42 3.86 -6.12
N TYR A 31 -2.07 2.70 -6.19
CA TYR A 31 -3.18 2.34 -5.33
C TYR A 31 -2.70 1.35 -4.27
N VAL A 32 -2.88 1.69 -3.01
CA VAL A 32 -2.68 0.77 -1.88
C VAL A 32 -4.03 0.15 -1.57
N ILE A 33 -4.13 -1.17 -1.68
CA ILE A 33 -5.34 -1.92 -1.36
C ILE A 33 -5.13 -2.55 0.01
N VAL A 34 -6.00 -2.24 0.96
CA VAL A 34 -6.01 -2.84 2.29
C VAL A 34 -7.00 -3.98 2.28
N THR A 35 -6.53 -5.18 2.60
CA THR A 35 -7.38 -6.38 2.70
C THR A 35 -7.70 -6.67 4.15
N LYS A 36 -8.91 -7.16 4.42
CA LYS A 36 -9.28 -7.63 5.76
C LYS A 36 -8.30 -8.70 6.23
N MET A 37 -7.91 -8.63 7.49
CA MET A 37 -7.00 -9.60 8.11
C MET A 37 -7.61 -11.00 8.02
N ARG A 38 -6.93 -11.92 7.35
CA ARG A 38 -7.28 -13.34 7.41
C ARG A 38 -6.71 -13.91 8.71
N VAL A 39 -7.56 -14.07 9.71
CA VAL A 39 -7.28 -15.01 10.80
C VAL A 39 -7.22 -16.38 10.15
N LYS A 40 -6.07 -17.07 10.20
CA LYS A 40 -5.97 -18.46 9.75
C LYS A 40 -7.00 -19.25 10.57
N GLN A 41 -8.08 -19.68 9.93
CA GLN A 41 -8.96 -20.69 10.52
C GLN A 41 -8.12 -21.95 10.67
N LYS A 42 -8.26 -22.52 11.87
CA LYS A 42 -7.40 -23.48 12.54
C LYS A 42 -7.07 -24.73 11.73
#